data_AF-G7E4M8-F1
#
_entry.id   AF-G7E4M8-F1
#
_cell.length_a   1.000
_cell.length_b   1.000
_cell.length_c   1.000
_cell.angle_alpha   90.00
_cell.angle_beta   90.00
_cell.angle_gamma   90.00
#
_symmetry.space_group_name_H-M   'P 1'
#
loop_
_entity.id
_entity.type
_entity.pdbx_description
1 polymer ?
#
loop_
_entity_poly.entity_id
_entity_poly.type
_entity_poly.pdbx_seq_one_letter_code
_entity_poly.pdbx_strand_id
1 'polypeptide(L)'
;MSSPPDYHAPHASTSRAVDAGVSLASHVPATSSSRSTLGHHPLAALGWPQGPFLIRNQSNRAVLDCRGGKIEEGTELILWPSKEVYVARSGTVQGGKAGELGQTRLQVKGKGVNQVMALDYSGCIVPVADNGRGLHLDVTAVNESPRLMATPLISSKANHARHAPPTFEYSHQHKIIFVRLRHNPLEEEDDGWSELEYILESVPMAPSQVERDRSMGVESPLASLSGWLSQTVLGTQTASQLKPKEEEEDASELQTMGRAQPHAGVDGVLFDMVSESESDDDDSSPSVMRLVRLAAIPPGWQSELQSTLKEAPAATSKEERLRTAQIKRKWLRRQWDILPIDVPVSAPSTDYPGARYRHAQTHGGMSESVDASIDALFDALGSSRSR
;
A
#
# COMPACT_ATOMS: atom_id res chain seq x y z
N MET A 1 -42.73 -47.84 2.18
CA MET A 1 -43.08 -46.43 2.41
C MET A 1 -42.68 -46.15 3.85
N SER A 2 -41.49 -45.59 4.02
CA SER A 2 -40.85 -45.43 5.34
C SER A 2 -40.96 -43.97 5.75
N SER A 3 -41.59 -43.72 6.90
CA SER A 3 -41.78 -42.39 7.47
C SER A 3 -40.44 -41.75 7.89
N PRO A 4 -40.29 -40.42 7.77
CA PRO A 4 -39.11 -39.72 8.26
C PRO A 4 -39.19 -39.48 9.79
N PRO A 5 -38.04 -39.34 10.49
CA PRO A 5 -38.02 -39.08 11.92
C PRO A 5 -38.17 -37.58 12.23
N ASP A 6 -38.93 -37.30 13.29
CA ASP A 6 -39.15 -35.98 13.88
C ASP A 6 -37.87 -35.42 14.51
N TYR A 7 -37.49 -34.20 14.12
CA TYR A 7 -36.44 -33.40 14.75
C TYR A 7 -37.06 -32.47 15.80
N HIS A 8 -36.76 -32.72 17.08
CA HIS A 8 -37.03 -31.78 18.17
C HIS A 8 -35.88 -30.77 18.31
N ALA A 9 -36.20 -29.48 18.22
CA ALA A 9 -35.29 -28.38 18.51
C ALA A 9 -35.16 -28.14 20.03
N PRO A 10 -33.96 -27.80 20.56
CA PRO A 10 -33.81 -27.44 21.96
C PRO A 10 -34.10 -25.95 22.21
N HIS A 11 -34.86 -25.70 23.28
CA HIS A 11 -35.15 -24.39 23.85
C HIS A 11 -33.88 -23.75 24.42
N ALA A 12 -33.58 -22.51 24.02
CA ALA A 12 -32.55 -21.68 24.62
C ALA A 12 -33.12 -20.88 25.81
N SER A 13 -32.62 -21.18 26.99
CA SER A 13 -32.95 -20.52 28.25
C SER A 13 -32.28 -19.14 28.35
N THR A 14 -33.06 -18.15 28.77
CA THR A 14 -32.66 -16.78 29.07
C THR A 14 -32.19 -16.68 30.54
N SER A 15 -30.98 -16.18 30.80
CA SER A 15 -30.58 -15.67 32.13
C SER A 15 -29.70 -14.43 31.92
N ARG A 16 -30.22 -13.23 32.12
CA ARG A 16 -30.32 -12.44 33.36
C ARG A 16 -28.99 -11.81 33.78
N ALA A 17 -29.05 -10.48 33.81
CA ALA A 17 -28.02 -9.50 34.10
C ALA A 17 -27.46 -9.58 35.52
N VAL A 18 -26.22 -9.15 35.67
CA VAL A 18 -25.68 -8.63 36.92
C VAL A 18 -24.79 -7.42 36.62
N ASP A 19 -25.25 -6.26 37.10
CA ASP A 19 -24.52 -5.01 37.23
C ASP A 19 -23.35 -5.16 38.22
N ALA A 20 -22.21 -4.55 37.90
CA ALA A 20 -21.24 -4.13 38.90
C ALA A 20 -20.49 -2.90 38.36
N GLY A 21 -20.79 -1.76 38.99
CA GLY A 21 -20.22 -0.46 38.65
C GLY A 21 -18.72 -0.35 38.93
N VAL A 22 -18.05 0.45 38.11
CA VAL A 22 -16.68 0.91 38.36
C VAL A 22 -16.59 2.42 38.16
N SER A 23 -16.26 3.05 39.28
CA SER A 23 -15.75 4.40 39.57
C SER A 23 -15.30 5.30 38.42
N LEU A 24 -15.87 6.51 38.37
CA LEU A 24 -15.34 7.67 37.65
C LEU A 24 -14.06 8.19 38.32
N ALA A 25 -12.95 8.17 37.58
CA ALA A 25 -11.79 9.03 37.83
C ALA A 25 -11.63 9.98 36.64
N SER A 26 -11.80 11.27 36.91
CA SER A 26 -11.70 12.38 35.98
C SER A 26 -10.25 12.59 35.51
N HIS A 27 -9.92 12.06 34.34
CA HIS A 27 -8.75 12.50 33.58
C HIS A 27 -9.19 13.54 32.53
N VAL A 28 -8.66 14.74 32.66
CA VAL A 28 -8.74 15.82 31.69
C VAL A 28 -8.11 15.33 30.38
N PRO A 29 -8.86 15.20 29.26
CA PRO A 29 -8.26 14.81 27.99
C PRO A 29 -7.46 15.99 27.45
N ALA A 30 -6.24 15.69 27.00
CA ALA A 30 -5.43 16.59 26.19
C ALA A 30 -6.28 17.13 25.04
N THR A 31 -6.21 18.44 24.83
CA THR A 31 -6.85 19.17 23.73
C THR A 31 -6.42 18.56 22.41
N SER A 32 -7.22 17.64 21.89
CA SER A 32 -7.15 17.16 20.52
C SER A 32 -7.43 18.35 19.62
N SER A 33 -6.40 18.76 18.88
CA SER A 33 -6.52 19.75 17.81
C SER A 33 -7.73 19.37 16.96
N SER A 34 -8.73 20.24 16.96
CA SER A 34 -9.97 20.11 16.22
C SER A 34 -9.66 20.02 14.73
N ARG A 35 -9.40 18.81 14.25
CA ARG A 35 -9.40 18.47 12.84
C ARG A 35 -10.79 18.84 12.33
N SER A 36 -10.82 19.85 11.47
CA SER A 36 -11.98 20.29 10.70
C SER A 36 -12.85 19.08 10.33
N THR A 37 -14.11 19.08 10.77
CA THR A 37 -15.13 18.10 10.40
C THR A 37 -15.60 18.33 8.96
N LEU A 38 -14.65 18.55 8.04
CA LEU A 38 -14.89 18.43 6.60
C LEU A 38 -15.50 17.04 6.41
N GLY A 39 -16.74 17.00 5.89
CA GLY A 39 -17.62 15.83 5.94
C GLY A 39 -16.88 14.51 5.77
N HIS A 40 -17.12 13.58 6.69
CA HIS A 40 -16.53 12.24 6.65
C HIS A 40 -16.72 11.64 5.26
N HIS A 41 -15.66 11.67 4.46
CA HIS A 41 -15.67 11.10 3.13
C HIS A 41 -16.06 9.63 3.28
N PRO A 42 -17.02 9.09 2.52
CA PRO A 42 -17.50 7.71 2.69
C PRO A 42 -16.36 6.68 2.64
N LEU A 43 -15.29 6.98 1.92
CA LEU A 43 -14.07 6.17 1.86
C LEU A 43 -13.31 6.03 3.20
N ALA A 44 -13.44 6.97 4.13
CA ALA A 44 -12.84 6.85 5.46
C ALA A 44 -13.45 5.68 6.26
N ALA A 45 -14.72 5.34 5.99
CA ALA A 45 -15.37 4.17 6.59
C ALA A 45 -14.74 2.85 6.11
N LEU A 46 -14.09 2.85 4.94
CA LEU A 46 -13.39 1.68 4.39
C LEU A 46 -11.96 1.52 4.95
N GLY A 47 -11.55 2.36 5.90
CA GLY A 47 -10.24 2.29 6.55
C GLY A 47 -9.06 2.79 5.70
N TRP A 48 -9.31 3.45 4.57
CA TRP A 48 -8.24 3.97 3.73
C TRP A 48 -7.84 5.40 4.13
N PRO A 49 -6.56 5.78 4.00
CA PRO A 49 -6.18 7.17 4.12
C PRO A 49 -6.80 8.01 2.99
N GLN A 50 -6.98 9.30 3.26
CA GLN A 50 -7.40 10.24 2.22
C GLN A 50 -6.20 10.59 1.33
N GLY A 51 -6.38 10.54 0.01
CA GLY A 51 -5.37 10.92 -0.98
C GLY A 51 -4.44 9.76 -1.40
N PRO A 52 -3.27 10.08 -1.99
CA PRO A 52 -2.30 9.08 -2.44
C PRO A 52 -1.63 8.30 -1.31
N PHE A 53 -1.32 7.04 -1.55
CA PHE A 53 -0.63 6.16 -0.60
C PHE A 53 0.20 5.07 -1.30
N LEU A 54 1.11 4.45 -0.54
CA LEU A 54 1.78 3.20 -0.92
C LEU A 54 1.15 2.03 -0.16
N ILE A 55 1.09 0.86 -0.81
CA ILE A 55 0.63 -0.38 -0.20
C ILE A 55 1.83 -1.29 0.01
N ARG A 56 2.32 -1.42 1.25
CA ARG A 56 3.53 -2.18 1.59
C ARG A 56 3.20 -3.51 2.24
N ASN A 57 3.73 -4.61 1.72
CA ASN A 57 3.58 -5.92 2.36
C ASN A 57 4.48 -6.06 3.59
N GLN A 58 3.97 -6.61 4.69
CA GLN A 58 4.74 -6.75 5.92
C GLN A 58 5.78 -7.88 5.88
N SER A 59 5.59 -8.92 5.04
CA SER A 59 6.50 -10.06 5.00
C SER A 59 7.85 -9.77 4.35
N ASN A 60 7.91 -8.80 3.44
CA ASN A 60 9.13 -8.48 2.67
C ASN A 60 9.41 -6.98 2.55
N ARG A 61 8.54 -6.11 3.08
CA ARG A 61 8.64 -4.65 2.99
C ARG A 61 8.61 -4.08 1.57
N ALA A 62 8.29 -4.90 0.57
CA ALA A 62 8.07 -4.45 -0.81
C ALA A 62 6.69 -3.79 -0.93
N VAL A 63 6.53 -2.91 -1.91
CA VAL A 63 5.30 -2.16 -2.18
C VAL A 63 4.62 -2.66 -3.45
N LEU A 64 3.31 -2.48 -3.54
CA LEU A 64 2.54 -2.74 -4.74
C LEU A 64 3.02 -1.83 -5.88
N ASP A 65 3.30 -2.42 -7.03
CA ASP A 65 3.96 -1.78 -8.16
C ASP A 65 3.30 -2.24 -9.47
N CYS A 66 3.04 -1.30 -10.39
CA CYS A 66 2.60 -1.65 -11.74
C CYS A 66 3.82 -2.12 -12.55
N ARG A 67 3.80 -3.39 -12.97
CA ARG A 67 4.96 -4.09 -13.53
C ARG A 67 5.60 -3.34 -14.70
N GLY A 68 6.92 -3.17 -14.62
CA GLY A 68 7.71 -2.49 -15.65
C GLY A 68 7.43 -0.99 -15.76
N GLY A 69 6.86 -0.37 -14.71
CA GLY A 69 6.52 1.05 -14.73
C GLY A 69 5.33 1.40 -15.63
N LYS A 70 4.70 0.41 -16.24
CA LYS A 70 3.61 0.62 -17.18
C LYS A 70 2.32 0.91 -16.44
N ILE A 71 1.52 1.80 -17.00
CA ILE A 71 0.18 2.09 -16.49
C ILE A 71 -0.72 2.01 -17.72
N GLU A 72 -1.03 0.79 -18.13
CA GLU A 72 -1.90 0.47 -19.26
C GLU A 72 -2.83 -0.68 -18.88
N GLU A 73 -3.95 -0.82 -19.60
CA GLU A 73 -4.87 -1.93 -19.40
C GLU A 73 -4.14 -3.28 -19.58
N GLY A 74 -4.44 -4.25 -18.72
CA GLY A 74 -3.79 -5.54 -18.63
C GLY A 74 -2.48 -5.56 -17.83
N THR A 75 -1.96 -4.40 -17.40
CA THR A 75 -0.70 -4.35 -16.62
C THR A 75 -0.87 -5.10 -15.31
N GLU A 76 0.03 -6.06 -15.07
CA GLU A 76 0.05 -6.86 -13.85
C GLU A 76 0.57 -6.06 -12.65
N LEU A 77 -0.02 -6.29 -11.48
CA LEU A 77 0.45 -5.73 -10.21
C LEU A 77 1.35 -6.74 -9.50
N ILE A 78 2.51 -6.26 -9.09
CA ILE A 78 3.55 -7.04 -8.42
C ILE A 78 3.97 -6.37 -7.11
N LEU A 79 4.80 -7.05 -6.32
CA LEU A 79 5.56 -6.42 -5.25
C LEU A 79 6.97 -6.13 -5.71
N TRP A 80 7.39 -4.89 -5.50
CA TRP A 80 8.72 -4.39 -5.83
C TRP A 80 9.30 -3.56 -4.67
N PRO A 81 10.63 -3.46 -4.51
CA PRO A 81 11.23 -2.54 -3.55
C PRO A 81 10.68 -1.13 -3.71
N SER A 82 10.51 -0.44 -2.59
CA SER A 82 10.03 0.93 -2.59
C SER A 82 11.01 1.81 -3.37
N LYS A 83 10.48 2.50 -4.38
CA LYS A 83 11.18 3.52 -5.16
C LYS A 83 10.92 4.89 -4.54
N GLU A 84 11.78 5.84 -4.86
CA GLU A 84 11.62 7.21 -4.39
C GLU A 84 10.49 7.92 -5.14
N VAL A 85 9.64 8.61 -4.36
CA VAL A 85 8.45 9.32 -4.83
C VAL A 85 8.44 10.70 -4.19
N TYR A 86 8.17 11.71 -5.00
CA TYR A 86 7.99 13.08 -4.54
C TYR A 86 6.65 13.62 -5.01
N VAL A 87 5.94 14.31 -4.12
CA VAL A 87 4.73 15.03 -4.48
C VAL A 87 5.08 16.50 -4.66
N ALA A 88 5.02 16.97 -5.89
CA ALA A 88 5.12 18.38 -6.22
C ALA A 88 3.71 18.94 -6.45
N ARG A 89 3.45 20.15 -5.93
CA ARG A 89 2.34 20.94 -6.46
C ARG A 89 2.73 21.36 -7.88
N SER A 90 1.96 20.95 -8.88
CA SER A 90 2.10 21.58 -10.19
C SER A 90 1.76 23.05 -9.99
N GLY A 91 2.64 23.95 -10.41
CA GLY A 91 2.36 25.38 -10.41
C GLY A 91 0.98 25.63 -11.02
N THR A 92 0.26 26.60 -10.47
CA THR A 92 -1.06 26.99 -10.98
C THR A 92 -0.89 27.21 -12.48
N VAL A 93 -1.52 26.35 -13.30
CA VAL A 93 -1.60 26.62 -14.73
C VAL A 93 -2.37 27.91 -14.80
N GLN A 94 -1.65 29.01 -15.03
CA GLN A 94 -2.22 30.32 -15.21
C GLN A 94 -2.92 30.22 -16.56
N GLY A 95 -4.13 29.65 -16.56
CA GLY A 95 -5.03 29.73 -17.70
C GLY A 95 -5.06 31.20 -18.07
N GLY A 96 -4.64 31.53 -19.30
CA GLY A 96 -4.46 32.91 -19.75
C GLY A 96 -5.75 33.75 -19.77
N LYS A 97 -6.82 33.27 -19.14
CA LYS A 97 -8.09 33.95 -18.93
C LYS A 97 -8.27 34.22 -17.45
N ALA A 98 -8.20 35.50 -17.08
CA ALA A 98 -8.55 35.97 -15.76
C ALA A 98 -9.95 35.50 -15.37
N GLY A 99 -10.05 34.57 -14.44
CA GLY A 99 -11.32 34.04 -13.92
C GLY A 99 -11.44 32.52 -13.89
N GLU A 100 -10.55 31.78 -14.55
CA GLU A 100 -10.55 30.32 -14.44
C GLU A 100 -9.88 29.92 -13.11
N LEU A 101 -10.68 29.33 -12.19
CA LEU A 101 -10.22 28.87 -10.89
C LEU A 101 -9.18 27.76 -11.12
N GLY A 102 -7.90 28.13 -11.10
CA GLY A 102 -6.81 27.20 -11.39
C GLY A 102 -6.86 26.00 -10.45
N GLN A 103 -7.26 24.83 -10.95
CA GLN A 103 -7.18 23.60 -10.19
C GLN A 103 -5.71 23.30 -9.91
N THR A 104 -5.31 23.39 -8.64
CA THR A 104 -3.97 22.94 -8.22
C THR A 104 -3.92 21.43 -8.34
N ARG A 105 -3.31 20.94 -9.42
CA ARG A 105 -3.12 19.51 -9.63
C ARG A 105 -1.87 19.05 -8.89
N LEU A 106 -2.02 18.07 -8.02
CA LEU A 106 -0.89 17.37 -7.43
C LEU A 106 -0.21 16.54 -8.52
N GLN A 107 1.09 16.74 -8.68
CA GLN A 107 1.92 15.93 -9.56
C GLN A 107 2.81 15.05 -8.68
N VAL A 108 2.61 13.75 -8.82
CA VAL A 108 3.52 12.77 -8.27
C VAL A 108 4.65 12.57 -9.29
N LYS A 109 5.89 12.75 -8.86
CA LYS A 109 7.10 12.67 -9.69
C LYS A 109 8.09 11.66 -9.07
N GLY A 110 9.03 11.19 -9.88
CA GLY A 110 10.08 10.27 -9.47
C GLY A 110 9.96 8.89 -10.14
N LYS A 111 10.94 8.02 -9.87
CA LYS A 111 10.98 6.66 -10.42
C LYS A 111 9.85 5.78 -9.87
N GLY A 112 9.32 6.07 -8.68
CA GLY A 112 8.28 5.26 -8.01
C GLY A 112 6.84 5.64 -8.30
N VAL A 113 6.56 6.47 -9.30
CA VAL A 113 5.20 6.94 -9.60
C VAL A 113 4.21 5.79 -9.85
N ASN A 114 4.68 4.67 -10.42
CA ASN A 114 3.91 3.45 -10.67
C ASN A 114 3.57 2.63 -9.38
N GLN A 115 4.09 3.03 -8.22
CA GLN A 115 3.82 2.43 -6.90
C GLN A 115 2.77 3.21 -6.10
N VAL A 116 2.38 4.37 -6.61
CA VAL A 116 1.51 5.32 -5.92
C VAL A 116 0.07 5.05 -6.31
N MET A 117 -0.68 4.63 -5.32
CA MET A 117 -2.09 4.27 -5.46
C MET A 117 -2.97 5.31 -4.78
N ALA A 118 -4.24 5.33 -5.16
CA ALA A 118 -5.30 6.05 -4.48
C ALA A 118 -6.55 5.17 -4.45
N LEU A 119 -7.54 5.58 -3.67
CA LEU A 119 -8.87 5.00 -3.71
C LEU A 119 -9.79 5.95 -4.46
N ASP A 120 -10.51 5.45 -5.46
CA ASP A 120 -11.53 6.25 -6.15
C ASP A 120 -12.82 6.36 -5.31
N TYR A 121 -13.82 7.06 -5.82
CA TYR A 121 -15.11 7.23 -5.14
C TYR A 121 -15.94 5.94 -5.04
N SER A 122 -15.64 4.93 -5.87
CA SER A 122 -16.34 3.65 -5.89
C SER A 122 -15.74 2.64 -4.91
N GLY A 123 -14.57 2.96 -4.33
CA GLY A 123 -13.83 2.07 -3.44
C GLY A 123 -12.84 1.17 -4.17
N CYS A 124 -12.51 1.49 -5.43
CA CYS A 124 -11.49 0.79 -6.22
C CYS A 124 -10.11 1.38 -5.98
N ILE A 125 -9.09 0.52 -5.96
CA ILE A 125 -7.69 0.97 -5.94
C ILE A 125 -7.31 1.40 -7.37
N VAL A 126 -6.79 2.61 -7.53
CA VAL A 126 -6.39 3.18 -8.82
C VAL A 126 -4.94 3.70 -8.77
N PRO A 127 -4.14 3.56 -9.83
CA PRO A 127 -2.83 4.17 -9.89
C PRO A 127 -2.96 5.68 -10.10
N VAL A 128 -2.25 6.48 -9.29
CA VAL A 128 -2.37 7.95 -9.34
C VAL A 128 -1.91 8.53 -10.68
N ALA A 129 -0.94 7.89 -11.33
CA ALA A 129 -0.44 8.32 -12.63
C ALA A 129 -1.30 7.89 -13.82
N ASP A 130 -2.49 7.33 -13.58
CA ASP A 130 -3.41 7.02 -14.67
C ASP A 130 -3.90 8.25 -15.45
N ASN A 131 -3.74 9.46 -14.89
CA ASN A 131 -4.15 10.72 -15.51
C ASN A 131 -5.64 10.77 -15.91
N GLY A 132 -6.48 9.95 -15.27
CA GLY A 132 -7.93 9.94 -15.49
C GLY A 132 -8.39 9.05 -16.65
N ARG A 133 -7.61 8.07 -17.09
CA ARG A 133 -8.06 7.08 -18.08
C ARG A 133 -9.07 6.07 -17.51
N GLY A 134 -9.26 6.06 -16.18
CA GLY A 134 -10.23 5.21 -15.51
C GLY A 134 -9.73 3.78 -15.32
N LEU A 135 -8.40 3.60 -15.23
CA LEU A 135 -7.80 2.33 -14.87
C LEU A 135 -7.95 2.09 -13.38
N HIS A 136 -8.37 0.87 -13.03
CA HIS A 136 -8.48 0.41 -11.66
C HIS A 136 -7.86 -0.97 -11.52
N LEU A 137 -7.50 -1.33 -10.29
CA LEU A 137 -7.04 -2.67 -9.96
C LEU A 137 -8.24 -3.60 -9.99
N ASP A 138 -8.18 -4.58 -10.88
CA ASP A 138 -9.16 -5.64 -11.03
C ASP A 138 -8.55 -6.98 -10.66
N VAL A 139 -9.43 -7.90 -10.27
CA VAL A 139 -9.07 -9.29 -10.02
C VAL A 139 -10.06 -10.19 -10.74
N THR A 140 -9.61 -10.68 -11.90
CA THR A 140 -10.41 -11.48 -12.83
C THR A 140 -10.70 -12.89 -12.30
N ALA A 141 -9.75 -13.51 -11.60
CA ALA A 141 -9.95 -14.85 -11.04
C ALA A 141 -9.17 -15.09 -9.74
N VAL A 142 -9.59 -16.12 -9.00
CA VAL A 142 -8.92 -16.55 -7.78
C VAL A 142 -7.57 -17.16 -8.13
N ASN A 143 -6.53 -16.85 -7.35
CA ASN A 143 -5.12 -17.22 -7.58
C ASN A 143 -4.44 -16.57 -8.78
N GLU A 144 -5.11 -15.67 -9.51
CA GLU A 144 -4.46 -14.85 -10.53
C GLU A 144 -3.87 -13.58 -9.95
N SER A 145 -2.88 -13.05 -10.66
CA SER A 145 -2.31 -11.75 -10.35
C SER A 145 -3.31 -10.65 -10.70
N PRO A 146 -3.53 -9.68 -9.79
CA PRO A 146 -4.34 -8.51 -10.10
C PRO A 146 -3.76 -7.74 -11.29
N ARG A 147 -4.64 -7.11 -12.07
CA ARG A 147 -4.26 -6.33 -13.24
C ARG A 147 -4.95 -4.98 -13.23
N LEU A 148 -4.38 -4.01 -13.93
CA LEU A 148 -5.06 -2.77 -14.24
C LEU A 148 -6.07 -3.04 -15.35
N MET A 149 -7.34 -2.70 -15.13
CA MET A 149 -8.39 -2.82 -16.14
C MET A 149 -9.07 -1.47 -16.33
N ALA A 150 -9.49 -1.19 -17.57
CA ALA A 150 -10.31 -0.02 -17.83
C ALA A 150 -11.71 -0.23 -17.26
N THR A 151 -12.33 0.83 -16.72
CA THR A 151 -13.74 0.77 -16.34
C THR A 151 -14.55 0.44 -17.59
N PRO A 152 -15.29 -0.68 -17.62
CA PRO A 152 -15.97 -1.12 -18.83
C PRO A 152 -17.01 -0.09 -19.26
N LEU A 153 -16.99 0.29 -20.53
CA LEU A 153 -18.02 1.16 -21.10
C LEU A 153 -19.38 0.46 -20.99
N ILE A 154 -20.40 1.22 -20.55
CA ILE A 154 -21.78 0.75 -20.52
C ILE A 154 -22.16 0.36 -21.94
N SER A 155 -22.24 -0.94 -22.20
CA SER A 155 -22.81 -1.46 -23.43
C SER A 155 -24.08 -2.25 -23.09
N SER A 156 -24.89 -2.53 -24.09
CA SER A 156 -26.19 -3.19 -23.92
C SER A 156 -26.09 -4.72 -23.82
N LYS A 157 -24.99 -5.34 -24.27
CA LYS A 157 -24.83 -6.81 -24.32
C LYS A 157 -23.99 -7.37 -23.17
N ALA A 158 -24.57 -7.99 -22.14
CA ALA A 158 -23.81 -8.56 -21.02
C ALA A 158 -22.60 -9.38 -21.53
N ASN A 159 -21.39 -9.07 -21.05
CA ASN A 159 -20.17 -9.81 -21.32
C ASN A 159 -19.36 -9.96 -20.01
N HIS A 160 -18.48 -10.96 -19.94
CA HIS A 160 -17.64 -11.22 -18.75
C HIS A 160 -16.80 -9.99 -18.36
N ALA A 161 -16.38 -9.18 -19.34
CA ALA A 161 -15.66 -7.93 -19.09
C ALA A 161 -16.52 -6.79 -18.48
N ARG A 162 -17.76 -7.05 -18.03
CA ARG A 162 -18.69 -6.02 -17.50
C ARG A 162 -19.08 -6.17 -16.06
N HIS A 163 -18.41 -7.05 -15.33
CA HIS A 163 -18.66 -7.08 -13.91
C HIS A 163 -18.27 -5.76 -13.27
N ALA A 164 -19.03 -5.37 -12.24
CA ALA A 164 -18.69 -4.18 -11.48
C ALA A 164 -17.28 -4.37 -10.88
N PRO A 165 -16.42 -3.34 -10.94
CA PRO A 165 -15.10 -3.40 -10.36
C PRO A 165 -15.11 -3.87 -8.89
N PRO A 166 -14.08 -4.61 -8.46
CA PRO A 166 -13.94 -5.01 -7.06
C PRO A 166 -13.79 -3.77 -6.16
N THR A 167 -14.44 -3.78 -5.00
CA THR A 167 -14.23 -2.73 -4.00
C THR A 167 -13.32 -3.22 -2.90
N PHE A 168 -12.48 -2.35 -2.36
CA PHE A 168 -11.45 -2.71 -1.41
C PHE A 168 -11.70 -2.09 -0.04
N GLU A 169 -11.59 -2.91 1.00
CA GLU A 169 -11.71 -2.49 2.39
C GLU A 169 -10.41 -2.79 3.13
N TYR A 170 -9.94 -1.86 3.94
CA TYR A 170 -8.73 -2.06 4.73
C TYR A 170 -9.05 -2.15 6.23
N SER A 171 -8.72 -3.28 6.84
CA SER A 171 -8.80 -3.44 8.29
C SER A 171 -7.51 -3.01 8.94
N HIS A 172 -7.51 -1.85 9.62
CA HIS A 172 -6.33 -1.37 10.37
C HIS A 172 -5.91 -2.32 11.49
N GLN A 173 -6.86 -3.03 12.11
CA GLN A 173 -6.63 -3.96 13.22
C GLN A 173 -5.84 -5.18 12.75
N HIS A 174 -6.27 -5.79 11.64
CA HIS A 174 -5.65 -7.02 11.13
C HIS A 174 -4.57 -6.76 10.07
N LYS A 175 -4.49 -5.52 9.57
CA LYS A 175 -3.64 -5.09 8.46
C LYS A 175 -3.96 -5.82 7.16
N ILE A 176 -5.22 -6.13 6.90
CA ILE A 176 -5.64 -6.92 5.74
C ILE A 176 -6.44 -6.04 4.78
N ILE A 177 -6.21 -6.26 3.48
CA ILE A 177 -7.01 -5.70 2.40
C ILE A 177 -8.01 -6.76 1.97
N PHE A 178 -9.29 -6.53 2.27
CA PHE A 178 -10.40 -7.32 1.80
C PHE A 178 -10.83 -6.85 0.41
N VAL A 179 -11.24 -7.80 -0.42
CA VAL A 179 -11.72 -7.58 -1.77
C VAL A 179 -13.18 -8.01 -1.80
N ARG A 180 -14.08 -7.07 -2.08
CA ARG A 180 -15.51 -7.32 -2.20
C ARG A 180 -15.86 -7.46 -3.67
N LEU A 181 -16.31 -8.65 -4.02
CA LEU A 181 -16.70 -9.01 -5.38
C LEU A 181 -18.22 -8.95 -5.48
N ARG A 182 -18.73 -8.37 -6.56
CA ARG A 182 -20.18 -8.34 -6.86
C ARG A 182 -20.61 -9.49 -7.79
N HIS A 183 -19.67 -10.33 -8.18
CA HIS A 183 -19.85 -11.43 -9.12
C HIS A 183 -18.94 -12.58 -8.71
N ASN A 184 -19.28 -13.79 -9.17
CA ASN A 184 -18.47 -14.98 -8.91
C ASN A 184 -17.13 -14.89 -9.67
N PRO A 185 -15.97 -14.85 -8.99
CA PRO A 185 -14.68 -14.83 -9.66
C PRO A 185 -14.23 -16.21 -10.17
N LEU A 186 -14.95 -17.29 -9.85
CA LEU A 186 -14.58 -18.66 -10.21
C LEU A 186 -15.24 -19.12 -11.51
N GLU A 187 -16.22 -18.38 -12.02
CA GLU A 187 -17.07 -18.77 -13.18
C GLU A 187 -17.79 -20.12 -13.05
N GLU A 188 -17.72 -20.76 -11.88
CA GLU A 188 -18.43 -21.99 -11.57
C GLU A 188 -19.88 -21.68 -11.12
N GLU A 189 -20.81 -22.61 -11.35
CA GLU A 189 -22.21 -22.48 -10.92
C GLU A 189 -22.41 -22.63 -9.40
N ASP A 190 -21.33 -22.76 -8.62
CA ASP A 190 -21.40 -22.93 -7.17
C ASP A 190 -21.72 -21.61 -6.47
N ASP A 191 -22.83 -21.58 -5.73
CA ASP A 191 -23.31 -20.43 -4.95
C ASP A 191 -22.41 -20.11 -3.73
N GLY A 192 -21.53 -21.03 -3.34
CA GLY A 192 -20.68 -20.90 -2.15
C GLY A 192 -19.61 -19.81 -2.21
N TRP A 193 -19.36 -19.21 -3.39
CA TRP A 193 -18.34 -18.16 -3.55
C TRP A 193 -18.62 -16.93 -2.67
N SER A 194 -19.90 -16.61 -2.47
CA SER A 194 -20.32 -15.42 -1.72
C SER A 194 -20.12 -15.54 -0.20
N GLU A 195 -19.95 -16.77 0.31
CA GLU A 195 -19.67 -17.05 1.72
C GLU A 195 -18.17 -16.92 2.06
N LEU A 196 -17.32 -16.89 1.04
CA LEU A 196 -15.87 -16.78 1.19
C LEU A 196 -15.46 -15.32 1.39
N GLU A 197 -14.42 -15.12 2.20
CA GLU A 197 -13.76 -13.82 2.29
C GLU A 197 -12.57 -13.79 1.34
N TYR A 198 -12.54 -12.80 0.46
CA TYR A 198 -11.43 -12.62 -0.46
C TYR A 198 -10.47 -11.55 0.07
N ILE A 199 -9.17 -11.84 0.01
CA ILE A 199 -8.12 -10.92 0.43
C ILE A 199 -7.01 -10.83 -0.61
N LEU A 200 -6.24 -9.74 -0.52
CA LEU A 200 -4.99 -9.61 -1.23
C LEU A 200 -3.86 -10.33 -0.48
N GLU A 201 -3.13 -11.24 -1.13
CA GLU A 201 -2.03 -12.02 -0.54
C GLU A 201 -0.77 -11.92 -1.40
N SER A 202 0.40 -11.75 -0.78
CA SER A 202 1.69 -11.91 -1.48
C SER A 202 2.01 -13.38 -1.69
N VAL A 203 2.38 -13.77 -2.91
CA VAL A 203 2.82 -15.13 -3.24
C VAL A 203 4.26 -15.32 -2.74
N PRO A 204 4.57 -16.39 -1.98
CA PRO A 204 5.94 -16.68 -1.61
C PRO A 204 6.76 -16.98 -2.87
N MET A 205 7.97 -16.43 -2.95
CA MET A 205 8.91 -16.88 -3.97
C MET A 205 9.25 -18.33 -3.66
N ALA A 206 9.15 -19.20 -4.67
CA ALA A 206 9.82 -20.48 -4.57
C ALA A 206 11.32 -20.19 -4.38
N PRO A 207 12.02 -20.90 -3.47
CA PRO A 207 13.47 -20.78 -3.40
C PRO A 207 14.01 -21.03 -4.80
N SER A 208 14.76 -20.05 -5.33
CA SER A 208 15.27 -20.11 -6.69
C SER A 208 16.02 -21.44 -6.88
N GLN A 209 15.95 -22.08 -8.06
CA GLN A 209 16.71 -23.31 -8.30
C GLN A 209 18.20 -23.14 -8.00
N VAL A 210 18.74 -21.93 -8.13
CA VAL A 210 20.11 -21.57 -7.76
C VAL A 210 20.40 -21.82 -6.27
N GLU A 211 19.44 -21.60 -5.37
CA GLU A 211 19.59 -21.97 -3.96
C GLU A 211 19.48 -23.48 -3.74
N ARG A 212 18.64 -24.19 -4.51
CA ARG A 212 18.59 -25.66 -4.46
C ARG A 212 19.92 -26.27 -4.92
N ASP A 213 20.51 -25.74 -5.97
CA ASP A 213 21.77 -26.24 -6.51
C ASP A 213 22.95 -25.94 -5.57
N ARG A 214 22.92 -24.81 -4.85
CA ARG A 214 23.87 -24.55 -3.75
C ARG A 214 23.68 -25.48 -2.55
N SER A 215 22.45 -25.90 -2.26
CA SER A 215 22.16 -26.84 -1.14
C SER A 215 22.49 -28.31 -1.44
N MET A 216 22.80 -28.67 -2.70
CA MET A 216 23.30 -30.00 -3.04
C MET A 216 24.84 -30.12 -2.91
N GLY A 217 25.53 -29.02 -2.60
CA GLY A 217 26.90 -29.07 -2.10
C GLY A 217 26.91 -29.59 -0.67
N VAL A 218 27.74 -30.60 -0.40
CA VAL A 218 27.86 -31.36 0.85
C VAL A 218 28.22 -30.45 2.03
N GLU A 219 27.23 -29.76 2.60
CA GLU A 219 27.41 -29.01 3.85
C GLU A 219 26.43 -29.48 4.92
N SER A 220 27.01 -29.72 6.09
CA SER A 220 26.39 -30.41 7.22
C SER A 220 25.05 -29.77 7.61
N PRO A 221 23.99 -30.57 7.89
CA PRO A 221 22.61 -30.09 8.17
C PRO A 221 22.45 -29.19 9.41
N LEU A 222 23.53 -28.89 10.12
CA LEU A 222 23.56 -27.94 11.24
C LEU A 222 23.87 -26.49 10.81
N ALA A 223 24.53 -26.26 9.66
CA ALA A 223 24.88 -24.90 9.21
C ALA A 223 23.71 -24.14 8.54
N SER A 224 22.71 -24.86 8.02
CA SER A 224 21.55 -24.26 7.34
C SER A 224 20.57 -23.53 8.27
N LEU A 225 20.64 -23.76 9.59
CA LEU A 225 19.76 -23.11 10.57
C LEU A 225 20.30 -21.79 11.14
N SER A 226 21.61 -21.53 11.05
CA SER A 226 22.21 -20.28 11.58
C SER A 226 22.01 -19.08 10.65
N GLY A 227 21.89 -19.30 9.34
CA GLY A 227 21.63 -18.21 8.38
C GLY A 227 20.23 -17.61 8.45
N TRP A 228 19.22 -18.36 8.92
CA TRP A 228 17.81 -17.93 8.88
C TRP A 228 17.32 -17.24 10.16
N LEU A 229 18.03 -17.37 11.27
CA LEU A 229 17.69 -16.73 12.55
C LEU A 229 18.25 -15.30 12.71
N SER A 230 19.06 -14.82 11.76
CA SER A 230 19.75 -13.53 11.87
C SER A 230 18.91 -12.29 11.52
N GLN A 231 17.62 -12.41 11.19
CA GLN A 231 16.75 -11.25 10.89
C GLN A 231 15.95 -10.72 12.09
N THR A 232 16.20 -11.21 13.31
CA THR A 232 15.68 -10.60 14.54
C THR A 232 16.82 -10.13 15.43
N VAL A 233 17.46 -9.03 15.05
CA VAL A 233 18.21 -8.19 16.01
C VAL A 233 17.36 -6.95 16.27
N LEU A 234 16.43 -7.08 17.22
CA LEU A 234 15.82 -5.94 17.89
C LEU A 234 16.81 -5.52 18.98
N GLY A 235 17.33 -4.30 18.86
CA GLY A 235 18.25 -3.73 19.84
C GLY A 235 17.59 -3.56 21.20
N THR A 236 18.09 -4.30 22.19
CA THR A 236 17.99 -3.97 23.61
C THR A 236 19.39 -3.65 24.10
N GLN A 237 19.76 -2.37 24.11
CA GLN A 237 20.83 -1.88 24.97
C GLN A 237 20.22 -1.66 26.36
N THR A 238 20.46 -2.59 27.28
CA THR A 238 20.28 -2.36 28.71
C THR A 238 21.58 -1.88 29.31
N ALA A 239 21.46 -0.79 30.05
CA ALA A 239 22.50 -0.16 30.83
C ALA A 239 22.99 -1.02 32.00
N SER A 240 24.19 -0.66 32.47
CA SER A 240 24.83 -0.97 33.77
C SER A 240 25.70 -2.22 33.82
N GLN A 241 27.03 -2.03 33.95
CA GLN A 241 27.66 -2.04 35.27
C GLN A 241 29.13 -1.60 35.20
N LEU A 242 29.42 -0.51 35.92
CA LEU A 242 30.74 -0.09 36.35
C LEU A 242 31.23 -1.02 37.47
N LYS A 243 32.46 -1.53 37.37
CA LYS A 243 33.32 -1.76 38.54
C LYS A 243 34.80 -1.69 38.14
N PRO A 244 35.64 -0.98 38.91
CA PRO A 244 37.05 -0.76 38.57
C PRO A 244 37.91 -1.92 39.07
N LYS A 245 39.05 -2.14 38.39
CA LYS A 245 40.20 -2.82 38.97
C LYS A 245 41.47 -2.16 38.44
N GLU A 246 42.17 -1.53 39.37
CA GLU A 246 43.51 -0.98 39.25
C GLU A 246 44.57 -2.09 39.22
N GLU A 247 45.82 -1.66 38.94
CA GLU A 247 47.10 -2.33 39.11
C GLU A 247 47.45 -3.40 38.04
N GLU A 248 48.64 -3.45 37.44
CA GLU A 248 49.90 -2.70 37.58
C GLU A 248 50.78 -3.04 36.36
N GLU A 249 51.86 -2.29 36.25
CA GLU A 249 52.95 -2.24 35.27
C GLU A 249 53.53 -3.59 34.83
N ASP A 250 54.03 -3.67 33.58
CA ASP A 250 55.47 -3.90 33.40
C ASP A 250 55.99 -3.58 31.97
N ALA A 251 57.28 -3.27 31.95
CA ALA A 251 58.06 -2.52 30.97
C ALA A 251 58.44 -3.22 29.65
N SER A 252 58.89 -2.39 28.70
CA SER A 252 60.02 -2.56 27.73
C SER A 252 59.61 -1.93 26.38
N GLU A 253 60.05 -0.72 26.01
CA GLU A 253 61.41 -0.28 25.65
C GLU A 253 62.02 -1.07 24.46
N LEU A 254 62.03 -0.45 23.26
CA LEU A 254 63.23 -0.26 22.41
C LEU A 254 62.86 0.22 20.99
N GLN A 255 63.38 1.40 20.66
CA GLN A 255 64.10 1.80 19.42
C GLN A 255 63.59 1.24 18.07
N THR A 256 63.46 2.04 17.02
CA THR A 256 64.61 2.60 16.29
C THR A 256 64.13 3.58 15.24
N MET A 257 64.83 4.71 15.12
CA MET A 257 64.65 5.73 14.09
C MET A 257 65.12 5.27 12.71
N GLY A 258 64.51 5.85 11.68
CA GLY A 258 65.26 6.36 10.53
C GLY A 258 64.84 5.80 9.17
N ARG A 259 64.42 6.69 8.27
CA ARG A 259 65.22 7.13 7.09
C ARG A 259 64.31 7.71 6.01
N ALA A 260 64.68 8.90 5.55
CA ALA A 260 64.02 9.65 4.49
C ALA A 260 64.51 9.25 3.08
N GLN A 261 63.57 9.25 2.12
CA GLN A 261 63.62 9.67 0.69
C GLN A 261 64.73 9.14 -0.26
N PRO A 262 64.65 9.38 -1.60
CA PRO A 262 63.53 9.28 -2.54
C PRO A 262 63.95 8.51 -3.83
N HIS A 263 63.02 7.98 -4.63
CA HIS A 263 63.29 7.71 -6.04
C HIS A 263 62.08 8.01 -6.92
N ALA A 264 62.34 8.85 -7.92
CA ALA A 264 61.48 9.18 -9.04
C ALA A 264 61.40 8.03 -10.04
N GLY A 265 60.30 7.94 -10.77
CA GLY A 265 60.30 7.33 -12.09
C GLY A 265 59.02 6.58 -12.46
N VAL A 266 58.25 7.22 -13.35
CA VAL A 266 57.55 6.64 -14.50
C VAL A 266 56.48 5.56 -14.22
N ASP A 267 55.21 5.88 -14.42
CA ASP A 267 54.48 5.41 -15.62
C ASP A 267 53.03 5.90 -15.63
N GLY A 268 52.57 6.24 -16.83
CA GLY A 268 51.29 6.89 -17.08
C GLY A 268 50.11 6.04 -16.62
N VAL A 269 49.40 6.53 -15.61
CA VAL A 269 48.07 6.06 -15.28
C VAL A 269 47.13 6.69 -16.30
N LEU A 270 46.84 5.91 -17.34
CA LEU A 270 45.67 6.03 -18.18
C LEU A 270 44.47 6.25 -17.27
N PHE A 271 43.90 7.46 -17.29
CA PHE A 271 42.58 7.70 -16.71
C PHE A 271 41.60 6.88 -17.51
N ASP A 272 41.32 5.67 -17.03
CA ASP A 272 40.16 4.91 -17.42
C ASP A 272 38.95 5.71 -16.93
N MET A 273 38.42 6.55 -17.83
CA MET A 273 37.07 7.07 -17.72
C MET A 273 36.16 5.86 -17.77
N VAL A 274 35.97 5.23 -16.61
CA VAL A 274 34.83 4.37 -16.36
C VAL A 274 33.63 5.27 -16.57
N SER A 275 33.07 5.21 -17.77
CA SER A 275 31.74 5.72 -18.02
C SER A 275 30.86 4.99 -17.00
N GLU A 276 30.32 5.73 -16.05
CA GLU A 276 29.11 5.35 -15.33
C GLU A 276 28.04 5.20 -16.41
N SER A 277 28.06 4.04 -17.07
CA SER A 277 26.93 3.55 -17.83
C SER A 277 25.80 3.53 -16.82
N GLU A 278 24.85 4.44 -17.00
CA GLU A 278 23.53 4.40 -16.38
C GLU A 278 23.06 2.96 -16.56
N SER A 279 23.31 2.13 -15.55
CA SER A 279 22.90 0.75 -15.58
C SER A 279 21.40 0.86 -15.54
N ASP A 280 20.76 0.56 -16.66
CA ASP A 280 19.32 0.39 -16.73
C ASP A 280 18.95 -0.46 -15.52
N ASP A 281 18.31 0.19 -14.54
CA ASP A 281 17.76 -0.44 -13.35
C ASP A 281 16.74 -1.45 -13.87
N ASP A 282 17.23 -2.66 -14.17
CA ASP A 282 16.49 -3.67 -14.90
C ASP A 282 15.45 -4.23 -13.91
N ASP A 283 14.34 -3.48 -13.78
CA ASP A 283 13.14 -3.77 -12.99
C ASP A 283 12.49 -5.11 -13.37
N SER A 284 13.10 -5.82 -14.32
CA SER A 284 12.76 -7.16 -14.79
C SER A 284 13.42 -8.28 -13.99
N SER A 285 14.33 -7.97 -13.05
CA SER A 285 15.05 -9.00 -12.28
C SER A 285 14.09 -9.91 -11.49
N PRO A 286 13.92 -11.20 -11.87
CA PRO A 286 12.90 -12.09 -11.31
C PRO A 286 13.19 -12.52 -9.87
N SER A 287 14.42 -12.27 -9.38
CA SER A 287 14.84 -12.58 -8.01
C SER A 287 14.28 -11.62 -6.96
N VAL A 288 13.79 -10.46 -7.38
CA VAL A 288 13.28 -9.41 -6.48
C VAL A 288 11.75 -9.31 -6.56
N MET A 289 11.19 -9.58 -7.73
CA MET A 289 9.75 -9.54 -7.99
C MET A 289 9.00 -10.57 -7.16
N ARG A 290 7.91 -10.16 -6.51
CA ARG A 290 6.91 -11.12 -5.99
C ARG A 290 5.55 -10.89 -6.62
N LEU A 291 4.85 -11.98 -6.88
CA LEU A 291 3.47 -11.90 -7.34
C LEU A 291 2.55 -11.55 -6.17
N VAL A 292 1.47 -10.85 -6.49
CA VAL A 292 0.33 -10.63 -5.62
C VAL A 292 -0.80 -11.47 -6.19
N ARG A 293 -1.68 -12.02 -5.36
CA ARG A 293 -2.87 -12.74 -5.82
C ARG A 293 -4.08 -12.45 -4.96
N LEU A 294 -5.25 -12.74 -5.51
CA LEU A 294 -6.47 -12.88 -4.73
C LEU A 294 -6.50 -14.27 -4.07
N ALA A 295 -6.67 -14.29 -2.75
CA ALA A 295 -6.83 -15.51 -1.98
C ALA A 295 -8.22 -15.54 -1.34
N ALA A 296 -8.95 -16.63 -1.57
CA ALA A 296 -10.14 -16.95 -0.80
C ALA A 296 -9.73 -17.52 0.57
N ILE A 297 -10.40 -17.07 1.63
CA ILE A 297 -10.21 -17.56 2.98
C ILE A 297 -11.55 -18.12 3.48
N PRO A 298 -11.55 -19.31 4.11
CA PRO A 298 -12.75 -19.85 4.73
C PRO A 298 -13.27 -18.94 5.84
N PRO A 299 -14.59 -18.92 6.09
CA PRO A 299 -15.18 -18.20 7.22
C PRO A 299 -14.58 -18.68 8.54
N GLY A 300 -14.48 -17.79 9.52
CA GLY A 300 -13.96 -18.10 10.86
C GLY A 300 -12.43 -18.16 10.97
N TRP A 301 -11.68 -17.88 9.90
CA TRP A 301 -10.21 -17.87 9.91
C TRP A 301 -9.61 -16.95 10.98
N GLN A 302 -10.31 -15.87 11.35
CA GLN A 302 -9.86 -14.93 12.37
C GLN A 302 -9.71 -15.62 13.73
N SER A 303 -10.66 -16.49 14.07
CA SER A 303 -10.63 -17.28 15.30
C SER A 303 -9.47 -18.27 15.30
N GLU A 304 -9.23 -18.93 14.16
CA GLU A 304 -8.08 -19.85 13.99
C GLU A 304 -6.74 -19.12 14.10
N LEU A 305 -6.64 -17.92 13.51
CA LEU A 305 -5.44 -17.08 13.64
C LEU A 305 -5.20 -16.70 15.11
N GLN A 306 -6.24 -16.22 15.78
CA GLN A 306 -6.12 -15.79 17.17
C GLN A 306 -5.78 -16.95 18.11
N SER A 307 -6.38 -18.14 17.92
CA SER A 307 -6.03 -19.32 18.72
C SER A 307 -4.58 -19.72 18.48
N THR A 308 -4.15 -19.81 17.22
CA THR A 308 -2.77 -20.19 16.88
C THR A 308 -1.74 -19.19 17.44
N LEU A 309 -2.05 -17.88 17.40
CA LEU A 309 -1.16 -16.85 17.93
C LEU A 309 -1.09 -16.88 19.47
N LYS A 310 -2.20 -17.23 20.15
CA LYS A 310 -2.24 -17.36 21.60
C LYS A 310 -1.50 -18.60 22.10
N GLU A 311 -1.52 -19.70 21.34
CA GLU A 311 -0.86 -20.96 21.69
C GLU A 311 0.65 -20.95 21.38
N ALA A 312 1.08 -20.10 20.45
CA ALA A 312 2.48 -19.95 20.01
C ALA A 312 3.58 -19.93 21.10
N PRO A 313 3.45 -19.19 22.23
CA PRO A 313 4.50 -19.13 23.25
C PRO A 313 4.58 -20.39 24.12
N ALA A 314 3.56 -21.25 24.11
CA ALA A 314 3.51 -22.47 24.92
C ALA A 314 4.09 -23.71 24.23
N ALA A 315 4.53 -23.58 22.96
CA ALA A 315 5.00 -24.70 22.17
C ALA A 315 6.25 -25.36 22.77
N THR A 316 6.07 -26.57 23.31
CA THR A 316 7.12 -27.34 23.98
C THR A 316 7.94 -28.16 22.99
N SER A 317 7.33 -28.59 21.88
CA SER A 317 8.01 -29.40 20.86
C SER A 317 8.59 -28.55 19.72
N LYS A 318 9.66 -29.06 19.08
CA LYS A 318 10.29 -28.43 17.91
C LYS A 318 9.32 -28.33 16.72
N GLU A 319 8.50 -29.37 16.53
CA GLU A 319 7.52 -29.46 15.45
C GLU A 319 6.42 -28.40 15.59
N GLU A 320 5.91 -28.22 16.81
CA GLU A 320 4.90 -27.21 17.10
C GLU A 320 5.44 -25.79 16.87
N ARG A 321 6.66 -25.50 17.31
CA ARG A 321 7.34 -24.22 17.01
C ARG A 321 7.48 -23.96 15.52
N LEU A 322 7.84 -24.99 14.74
CA LEU A 322 7.95 -24.89 13.29
C LEU A 322 6.59 -24.62 12.65
N ARG A 323 5.53 -25.33 13.07
CA ARG A 323 4.16 -25.13 12.60
C ARG A 323 3.67 -23.71 12.91
N THR A 324 3.87 -23.23 14.14
CA THR A 324 3.56 -21.85 14.52
C THR A 324 4.32 -20.84 13.67
N ALA A 325 5.60 -21.05 13.42
CA ALA A 325 6.41 -20.17 12.58
C ALA A 325 5.92 -20.14 11.13
N GLN A 326 5.54 -21.29 10.57
CA GLN A 326 4.96 -21.39 9.23
C GLN A 326 3.62 -20.64 9.14
N ILE A 327 2.75 -20.79 10.15
CA ILE A 327 1.48 -20.08 10.21
C ILE A 327 1.72 -18.57 10.32
N LYS A 328 2.58 -18.11 11.23
CA LYS A 328 2.96 -16.69 11.35
C LYS A 328 3.48 -16.11 10.04
N ARG A 329 4.36 -16.85 9.34
CA ARG A 329 4.88 -16.45 8.02
C ARG A 329 3.77 -16.39 6.96
N LYS A 330 2.83 -17.34 6.98
CA LYS A 330 1.65 -17.33 6.10
C LYS A 330 0.80 -16.09 6.33
N TRP A 331 0.65 -15.67 7.57
CA TRP A 331 -0.13 -14.48 7.92
C TRP A 331 0.56 -13.16 7.60
N LEU A 332 1.87 -13.06 7.83
CA LEU A 332 2.62 -11.86 7.44
C LEU A 332 2.52 -11.55 5.94
N ARG A 333 2.36 -12.57 5.09
CA ARG A 333 2.14 -12.40 3.63
C ARG A 333 0.81 -11.76 3.27
N ARG A 334 -0.15 -11.79 4.19
CA ARG A 334 -1.51 -11.23 4.05
C ARG A 334 -1.64 -9.87 4.71
N GLN A 335 -0.58 -9.41 5.38
CA GLN A 335 -0.57 -8.15 6.10
C GLN A 335 0.08 -7.03 5.27
N TRP A 336 -0.57 -5.88 5.31
CA TRP A 336 -0.28 -4.71 4.48
C TRP A 336 -0.25 -3.46 5.36
N ASP A 337 0.83 -2.70 5.26
CA ASP A 337 0.92 -1.34 5.76
C ASP A 337 0.47 -0.39 4.65
N ILE A 338 -0.55 0.43 4.92
CA ILE A 338 -0.92 1.53 4.03
C ILE A 338 -0.16 2.76 4.50
N LEU A 339 0.72 3.29 3.65
CA LEU A 339 1.59 4.42 3.95
C LEU A 339 1.04 5.65 3.24
N PRO A 340 0.35 6.57 3.94
CA PRO A 340 -0.12 7.81 3.34
C PRO A 340 1.06 8.62 2.82
N ILE A 341 0.91 9.23 1.66
CA ILE A 341 1.90 10.17 1.15
C ILE A 341 1.46 11.56 1.56
N ASP A 342 2.23 12.18 2.46
CA ASP A 342 1.97 13.53 2.93
C ASP A 342 2.12 14.51 1.77
N VAL A 343 1.00 15.10 1.38
CA VAL A 343 0.97 16.19 0.43
C VAL A 343 1.20 17.48 1.21
N PRO A 344 2.32 18.20 1.01
CA PRO A 344 2.54 19.45 1.71
C PRO A 344 1.41 20.43 1.34
N VAL A 345 0.59 20.76 2.35
CA VAL A 345 -0.37 21.84 2.21
C VAL A 345 0.43 23.13 2.37
N SER A 346 0.92 23.73 1.27
CA SER A 346 1.55 25.05 1.37
C SER A 346 0.53 25.96 2.05
N ALA A 347 0.95 26.56 3.17
CA ALA A 347 0.18 27.59 3.82
C ALA A 347 -0.24 28.61 2.76
N PRO A 348 -1.49 29.10 2.79
CA PRO A 348 -1.89 30.17 1.88
C PRO A 348 -0.84 31.27 2.02
N SER A 349 -0.14 31.61 0.93
CA SER A 349 0.91 32.61 1.00
C SER A 349 0.24 33.91 1.45
N THR A 350 0.54 34.34 2.68
CA THR A 350 0.07 35.62 3.22
C THR A 350 0.60 36.80 2.41
N ASP A 351 1.57 36.56 1.53
CA ASP A 351 2.14 37.51 0.60
C ASP A 351 1.32 37.63 -0.70
N TYR A 352 -0.02 37.62 -0.61
CA TYR A 352 -0.80 38.37 -1.59
C TYR A 352 -0.77 39.82 -1.12
N PRO A 353 0.20 40.67 -1.54
CA PRO A 353 0.18 42.08 -1.22
C PRO A 353 -1.16 42.60 -1.74
N GLY A 354 -1.98 43.11 -0.83
CA GLY A 354 -3.37 43.41 -1.06
C GLY A 354 -3.59 43.93 -2.48
N ALA A 355 -4.27 43.12 -3.29
CA ALA A 355 -5.26 43.67 -4.19
C ALA A 355 -6.22 44.42 -3.27
N ARG A 356 -5.86 45.67 -2.96
CA ARG A 356 -6.78 46.69 -2.50
C ARG A 356 -7.83 46.68 -3.58
N TYR A 357 -8.90 45.93 -3.34
CA TYR A 357 -10.19 46.18 -3.95
C TYR A 357 -10.48 47.62 -3.61
N ARG A 358 -9.99 48.54 -4.45
CA ARG A 358 -10.56 49.87 -4.55
C ARG A 358 -11.98 49.56 -5.00
N HIS A 359 -12.89 49.58 -4.04
CA HIS A 359 -14.29 49.88 -4.31
C HIS A 359 -14.27 51.19 -5.10
N ALA A 360 -14.21 51.08 -6.43
CA ALA A 360 -14.66 52.15 -7.29
C ALA A 360 -16.16 52.22 -7.04
N GLN A 361 -16.54 53.15 -6.18
CA GLN A 361 -17.91 53.60 -6.00
C GLN A 361 -18.34 54.24 -7.33
N THR A 362 -18.74 53.43 -8.30
CA THR A 362 -19.48 53.92 -9.47
C THR A 362 -20.92 54.16 -9.02
N HIS A 363 -21.18 55.36 -8.54
CA HIS A 363 -22.51 55.94 -8.61
C HIS A 363 -22.85 56.19 -10.09
N GLY A 364 -24.01 55.68 -10.53
CA GLY A 364 -24.52 55.77 -11.89
C GLY A 364 -25.00 54.38 -12.31
N GLY A 365 -26.24 53.98 -12.11
CA GLY A 365 -27.42 54.69 -12.57
C GLY A 365 -27.73 54.22 -13.99
N MET A 366 -28.42 53.08 -14.12
CA MET A 366 -29.43 52.80 -15.15
C MET A 366 -29.88 51.34 -15.01
N SER A 367 -31.16 51.19 -14.76
CA SER A 367 -31.94 49.97 -14.88
C SER A 367 -32.14 49.64 -16.35
N GLU A 368 -31.54 48.58 -16.86
CA GLU A 368 -32.06 47.90 -18.05
C GLU A 368 -31.99 46.39 -17.87
N SER A 369 -33.10 45.76 -18.24
CA SER A 369 -33.44 44.36 -18.14
C SER A 369 -32.53 43.48 -18.97
N VAL A 370 -32.13 42.33 -18.42
CA VAL A 370 -31.57 41.22 -19.19
C VAL A 370 -32.41 39.97 -18.92
N ASP A 371 -33.60 39.96 -19.50
CA ASP A 371 -34.32 38.73 -19.86
C ASP A 371 -34.05 38.49 -21.35
N ALA A 372 -32.99 37.75 -21.66
CA ALA A 372 -32.80 37.00 -22.90
C ALA A 372 -31.35 36.54 -22.97
N SER A 373 -31.09 35.23 -22.80
CA SER A 373 -30.17 34.46 -23.65
C SER A 373 -29.93 33.05 -23.07
N ILE A 374 -31.01 32.29 -22.79
CA ILE A 374 -30.93 30.85 -22.49
C ILE A 374 -31.37 29.98 -23.69
N ASP A 375 -31.96 30.58 -24.74
CA ASP A 375 -32.51 29.81 -25.87
C ASP A 375 -31.54 29.61 -27.06
N ALA A 376 -30.33 30.17 -27.04
CA ALA A 376 -29.38 30.06 -28.16
C ALA A 376 -28.42 28.85 -28.07
N LEU A 377 -28.56 27.98 -27.06
CA LEU A 377 -27.64 26.86 -26.81
C LEU A 377 -28.20 25.48 -27.18
N PHE A 378 -29.46 25.39 -27.62
CA PHE A 378 -30.09 24.11 -28.02
C PHE A 378 -30.23 23.88 -29.55
N ASP A 379 -29.96 24.87 -30.39
CA ASP A 379 -30.08 24.72 -31.86
C ASP A 379 -28.82 24.15 -32.55
N ALA A 380 -27.72 23.93 -31.83
CA ALA A 380 -26.45 23.49 -32.42
C ALA A 380 -26.19 21.96 -32.40
N LEU A 381 -27.11 21.14 -31.87
CA LEU A 381 -26.92 19.68 -31.75
C LEU A 381 -27.94 18.83 -32.55
N GLY A 382 -28.73 19.47 -33.41
CA GLY A 382 -29.87 18.83 -34.09
C GLY A 382 -29.69 18.44 -35.56
N SER A 383 -28.49 18.46 -36.15
CA SER A 383 -28.36 18.16 -37.59
C SER A 383 -27.09 17.40 -37.96
N SER A 384 -27.11 16.08 -37.74
CA SER A 384 -26.33 15.15 -38.57
C SER A 384 -27.00 13.78 -38.59
N ARG A 385 -27.95 13.62 -39.52
CA ARG A 385 -28.41 12.31 -40.02
C ARG A 385 -28.16 12.26 -41.52
N SER A 386 -27.63 11.11 -41.93
CA SER A 386 -27.53 10.54 -43.29
C SER A 386 -26.64 11.27 -44.32
N ARG A 387 -25.54 10.62 -44.69
CA ARG A 387 -25.48 9.77 -45.90
C ARG A 387 -24.55 8.61 -45.70
#